data_AF-X1FAZ3-F1
#
_entry.id   AF-X1FAZ3-F1
#
_cell.length_a   1.000
_cell.length_b   1.000
_cell.length_c   1.000
_cell.angle_alpha   90.00
_cell.angle_beta   90.00
_cell.angle_gamma   90.00
#
_symmetry.space_group_name_H-M   'P 1'
#
loop_
_entity.id
_entity.type
_entity.pdbx_description
1 polymer ?
#
loop_
_entity_poly.entity_id
_entity_poly.type
_entity_poly.pdbx_seq_one_letter_code
_entity_poly.pdbx_strand_id
1 'polypeptide(L)'
;MSRLGGHCFMTNMDKGALDYLVNEFGIKTMVDVGCGPGEMVEYARSLGIVAHGIDGDSSISPDCLHNFDDGPLVIPLVDLAWSIETPYILISVAPL
;
A
#
# COMPACT_ATOMS: atom_id res chain seq x y z
N MET A 1 10.68 -14.10 -15.68
CA MET A 1 11.58 -13.02 -15.21
C MET A 1 10.73 -12.22 -14.23
N SER A 2 10.83 -12.48 -12.92
CA SER A 2 10.00 -11.78 -11.94
C SER A 2 10.42 -10.32 -11.91
N ARG A 3 9.43 -9.42 -12.02
CA ARG A 3 9.62 -7.97 -11.88
C ARG A 3 9.50 -7.49 -10.43
N LEU A 4 9.45 -8.44 -9.49
CA LEU A 4 9.19 -8.25 -8.06
C LEU A 4 10.50 -8.39 -7.28
N GLY A 5 10.63 -7.69 -6.14
CA GLY A 5 11.84 -7.71 -5.30
C GLY A 5 12.85 -6.57 -5.58
N GLY A 6 12.41 -5.47 -6.22
CA GLY A 6 13.25 -4.28 -6.43
C GLY A 6 13.49 -3.41 -5.19
N HIS A 7 12.80 -3.70 -4.09
CA HIS A 7 12.83 -2.90 -2.85
C HIS A 7 14.17 -3.00 -2.10
N CYS A 8 14.99 -4.04 -2.32
CA CYS A 8 16.29 -4.23 -1.65
C CYS A 8 16.22 -4.08 -0.10
N PHE A 9 15.10 -4.49 0.51
CA PHE A 9 14.81 -4.27 1.95
C PHE A 9 14.84 -2.80 2.42
N MET A 10 14.62 -1.84 1.53
CA MET A 10 14.45 -0.43 1.88
C MET A 10 13.03 0.02 1.52
N THR A 11 12.30 0.51 2.52
CA THR A 11 11.04 1.24 2.30
C THR A 11 11.28 2.73 2.23
N ASN A 12 10.78 3.37 1.17
CA ASN A 12 10.69 4.82 1.10
C ASN A 12 9.57 5.32 2.01
N MET A 13 9.94 5.56 3.27
CA MET A 13 9.06 6.11 4.28
C MET A 13 8.80 7.61 4.01
N ASP A 14 7.60 7.96 3.56
CA ASP A 14 7.15 9.36 3.48
C ASP A 14 6.15 9.69 4.61
N LYS A 15 6.69 9.70 5.83
CA LYS A 15 5.91 9.96 7.05
C LYS A 15 5.27 11.35 7.03
N GLY A 16 5.99 12.35 6.52
CA GLY A 16 5.51 13.73 6.49
C GLY A 16 4.31 13.91 5.58
N ALA A 17 4.31 13.28 4.40
CA ALA A 17 3.15 13.29 3.52
C ALA A 17 1.96 12.57 4.15
N LEU A 18 2.17 11.39 4.76
CA LEU A 18 1.09 10.67 5.43
C LEU A 18 0.51 11.49 6.59
N ASP A 19 1.35 12.06 7.45
CA ASP A 19 0.92 12.90 8.57
C ASP A 19 0.07 14.09 8.10
N TYR A 20 0.50 14.75 7.02
CA TYR A 20 -0.26 15.86 6.43
C TYR A 20 -1.64 15.39 5.96
N LEU A 21 -1.72 14.30 5.19
CA LEU A 21 -2.99 13.79 4.67
C LEU A 21 -3.94 13.36 5.78
N VAL A 22 -3.41 12.69 6.80
CA VAL A 22 -4.19 12.24 7.97
C VAL A 22 -4.79 13.43 8.72
N ASN A 23 -4.00 14.48 8.93
CA ASN A 23 -4.46 15.67 9.65
C ASN A 23 -5.43 16.53 8.83
N GLU A 24 -5.19 16.68 7.53
CA GLU A 24 -6.00 17.56 6.66
C GLU A 24 -7.32 16.90 6.24
N PHE A 25 -7.28 15.61 5.90
CA PHE A 25 -8.43 14.89 5.33
C PHE A 25 -9.09 13.90 6.29
N GLY A 26 -8.52 13.68 7.48
CA GLY A 26 -9.10 12.80 8.49
C GLY A 26 -9.11 11.33 8.06
N ILE A 27 -8.07 10.89 7.35
CA ILE A 27 -7.91 9.51 6.85
C ILE A 27 -8.01 8.49 7.99
N LYS A 28 -8.87 7.48 7.85
CA LYS A 28 -9.06 6.40 8.85
C LYS A 28 -8.78 5.01 8.30
N THR A 29 -8.85 4.85 6.98
CA THR A 29 -8.62 3.59 6.29
C THR A 29 -7.62 3.80 5.15
N MET A 30 -6.66 2.89 5.01
CA MET A 30 -5.60 2.99 4.01
C MET A 30 -5.30 1.63 3.39
N VAL A 31 -4.97 1.62 2.10
CA VAL A 31 -4.29 0.50 1.44
C VAL A 31 -2.94 0.98 0.91
N ASP A 32 -1.90 0.17 1.10
CA ASP A 32 -0.56 0.39 0.54
C ASP A 32 -0.25 -0.70 -0.49
N VAL A 33 -0.11 -0.32 -1.75
CA VAL A 33 0.06 -1.25 -2.88
C VAL A 33 1.51 -1.26 -3.35
N GLY A 34 2.11 -2.44 -3.34
CA GLY A 34 3.56 -2.59 -3.39
C GLY A 34 4.19 -2.18 -2.06
N CYS A 35 3.64 -2.68 -0.95
CA CYS A 35 4.05 -2.25 0.39
C CYS A 35 5.46 -2.71 0.79
N GLY A 36 6.07 -3.63 0.03
CA GLY A 36 7.34 -4.23 0.40
C GLY A 36 7.27 -4.83 1.80
N PRO A 37 8.32 -4.68 2.63
CA PRO A 37 8.33 -5.23 3.99
C PRO A 37 7.27 -4.62 4.95
N GLY A 38 6.59 -3.52 4.58
CA GLY A 38 5.38 -3.04 5.24
C GLY A 38 5.56 -1.88 6.22
N GLU A 39 6.73 -1.23 6.28
CA GLU A 39 7.02 -0.18 7.26
C GLU A 39 6.05 1.02 7.19
N MET A 40 5.56 1.39 5.99
CA MET A 40 4.54 2.45 5.86
C MET A 40 3.17 2.00 6.39
N VAL A 41 2.82 0.73 6.22
CA VAL A 41 1.60 0.15 6.80
C VAL A 41 1.68 0.15 8.33
N GLU A 42 2.83 -0.24 8.89
CA GLU A 42 3.07 -0.18 10.32
C GLU A 42 3.00 1.25 10.87
N TYR A 43 3.58 2.22 10.14
CA TYR A 43 3.51 3.62 10.52
C TYR A 43 2.07 4.13 10.50
N ALA A 44 1.30 3.85 9.45
CA ALA A 44 -0.11 4.22 9.39
C ALA A 44 -0.92 3.63 10.56
N ARG A 45 -0.68 2.35 10.91
CA ARG A 45 -1.30 1.70 12.09
C ARG A 45 -0.93 2.41 13.39
N SER A 46 0.31 2.89 13.52
CA SER A 46 0.75 3.66 14.69
C SER A 46 0.02 5.00 14.85
N LEU A 47 -0.50 5.56 13.75
CA LEU A 47 -1.35 6.76 13.74
C LEU A 47 -2.83 6.46 14.02
N GLY A 48 -3.20 5.19 14.25
CA GLY A 48 -4.58 4.76 14.49
C GLY A 48 -5.39 4.49 13.21
N ILE A 49 -4.74 4.39 12.05
CA ILE A 49 -5.39 4.10 10.76
C ILE A 49 -5.54 2.59 10.61
N VAL A 50 -6.68 2.14 10.09
CA VAL A 50 -6.87 0.76 9.63
C VAL A 50 -6.17 0.61 8.28
N ALA A 51 -4.93 0.14 8.29
CA ALA A 51 -4.09 0.01 7.10
C ALA A 51 -3.79 -1.45 6.73
N HIS A 52 -3.76 -1.74 5.43
CA HIS A 52 -3.41 -3.04 4.86
C HIS A 52 -2.37 -2.88 3.73
N GLY A 53 -1.35 -3.73 3.74
CA GLY A 53 -0.33 -3.85 2.71
C GLY A 53 -0.63 -4.95 1.71
N ILE A 54 -0.46 -4.64 0.42
CA ILE A 54 -0.59 -5.58 -0.70
C ILE A 54 0.76 -5.63 -1.42
N ASP A 55 1.31 -6.82 -1.60
CA ASP A 55 2.53 -7.00 -2.40
C ASP A 55 2.48 -8.32 -3.19
N GLY A 56 3.22 -8.41 -4.28
CA GLY A 56 3.36 -9.63 -5.07
C GLY A 56 4.56 -10.49 -4.67
N ASP A 57 5.48 -9.97 -3.86
CA ASP A 57 6.69 -10.68 -3.46
C ASP A 57 6.39 -11.71 -2.35
N SER A 58 6.50 -13.00 -2.69
CA SER A 58 6.28 -14.10 -1.75
C SER A 58 7.41 -14.29 -0.72
N SER A 59 8.52 -13.56 -0.83
CA SER A 59 9.64 -13.62 0.11
C SER A 59 9.43 -12.78 1.38
N ILE A 60 8.40 -11.92 1.37
CA ILE A 60 7.95 -11.12 2.51
C ILE A 60 6.57 -11.61 2.99
N SER A 61 6.02 -10.97 4.02
CA SER A 61 4.72 -11.34 4.62
C SER A 61 3.75 -10.15 4.59
N PRO A 62 3.23 -9.75 3.41
CA PRO A 62 2.24 -8.70 3.31
C PRO A 62 0.91 -9.16 3.92
N ASP A 63 0.01 -8.22 4.24
CA ASP A 63 -1.34 -8.58 4.68
C ASP A 63 -2.13 -9.29 3.57
N CYS A 64 -1.82 -8.96 2.32
CA CYS A 64 -2.33 -9.62 1.12
C CYS A 64 -1.20 -9.88 0.12
N LEU A 65 -0.92 -11.15 -0.16
CA LEU A 65 -0.04 -11.55 -1.25
C LEU A 65 -0.86 -11.61 -2.56
N HIS A 66 -0.58 -10.72 -3.50
CA HIS A 66 -1.27 -10.65 -4.79
C HIS A 66 -0.29 -10.43 -5.94
N ASN A 67 -0.23 -11.39 -6.86
CA ASN A 67 0.53 -11.21 -8.09
C ASN A 67 -0.26 -10.29 -9.04
N PHE A 68 0.29 -9.11 -9.32
CA PHE A 68 -0.38 -8.11 -10.15
C PHE A 68 -0.59 -8.54 -11.62
N ASP A 69 0.11 -9.58 -12.09
CA ASP A 69 -0.10 -10.17 -13.41
C ASP A 69 -1.37 -11.06 -13.49
N ASP A 70 -1.93 -11.48 -12.36
CA ASP A 70 -3.11 -12.36 -12.31
C ASP A 70 -4.42 -11.59 -12.58
N GLY A 71 -4.36 -10.26 -12.62
CA GLY A 71 -5.49 -9.37 -12.88
C GLY A 71 -5.82 -8.44 -11.70
N PRO A 72 -6.95 -7.72 -11.77
CA PRO A 72 -7.33 -6.74 -10.78
C PRO A 72 -7.74 -7.40 -9.46
N LEU A 73 -7.27 -6.83 -8.35
CA LEU A 73 -7.74 -7.17 -7.01
C LEU A 73 -8.85 -6.19 -6.60
N VAL A 74 -10.00 -6.74 -6.19
CA VAL A 74 -11.12 -5.94 -5.67
C VAL A 74 -11.02 -5.86 -4.16
N ILE A 75 -10.94 -4.64 -3.64
CA ILE A 75 -10.86 -4.35 -2.21
C ILE A 75 -12.03 -3.45 -1.78
N PRO A 76 -12.39 -3.43 -0.48
CA PRO A 76 -13.31 -2.44 0.06
C PRO A 76 -12.81 -1.01 -0.21
N LEU A 77 -13.75 -0.07 -0.32
CA LEU A 77 -13.41 1.35 -0.42
C LEU A 77 -12.65 1.80 0.83
N VAL A 78 -11.57 2.55 0.62
CA VAL A 78 -10.74 3.15 1.67
C VAL A 78 -10.61 4.66 1.43
N ASP A 79 -10.24 5.39 2.48
CA ASP A 79 -10.05 6.85 2.41
C ASP A 79 -8.78 7.21 1.62
N LEU A 80 -7.75 6.35 1.67
CA LEU A 80 -6.46 6.58 1.02
C LEU A 80 -5.92 5.31 0.37
N ALA A 81 -5.55 5.41 -0.91
CA ALA A 81 -4.74 4.40 -1.59
C ALA A 81 -3.33 4.94 -1.83
N TRP A 82 -2.34 4.21 -1.34
CA TRP A 82 -0.92 4.56 -1.33
C TRP A 82 -0.14 3.63 -2.25
N SER A 83 0.80 4.18 -3.03
CA SER A 83 1.67 3.41 -3.95
C SER A 83 2.85 4.29 -4.37
N ILE A 84 4.00 4.10 -3.75
CA ILE A 84 5.21 4.93 -4.01
C ILE A 84 6.25 4.20 -4.88
N GLU A 85 6.32 2.88 -4.79
CA GLU A 85 7.45 2.12 -5.34
C GLU A 85 7.10 1.31 -6.60
N THR A 86 5.82 1.28 -6.98
CA THR A 86 5.37 0.46 -8.11
C THR A 86 5.13 1.31 -9.37
N PRO A 87 5.85 1.09 -10.48
CA PRO A 87 5.81 1.98 -11.63
C PRO A 87 4.52 1.88 -12.48
N TYR A 88 3.67 0.85 -12.29
CA TYR A 88 2.46 0.66 -13.11
C TYR A 88 1.34 -0.05 -12.33
N ILE A 89 0.64 0.66 -11.46
CA ILE A 89 -0.61 0.18 -10.85
C ILE A 89 -1.75 1.13 -11.26
N LEU A 90 -2.81 0.56 -11.83
CA LEU A 90 -4.05 1.29 -12.07
C LEU A 90 -4.97 1.07 -10.86
N ILE A 91 -5.17 2.12 -10.08
CA ILE A 91 -6.18 2.13 -9.01
C ILE A 91 -7.46 2.71 -9.62
N SER A 92 -8.49 1.87 -9.75
CA SER A 92 -9.80 2.30 -10.24
C SER A 92 -10.80 2.30 -9.08
N VAL A 93 -11.42 3.45 -8.84
CA VAL A 93 -12.55 3.58 -7.92
C VAL A 93 -13.82 3.50 -8.75
N ALA A 94 -14.58 2.42 -8.59
CA ALA A 94 -15.91 2.33 -9.18
C ALA A 94 -16.87 3.25 -8.41
N PRO A 95 -17.64 4.13 -9.09
CA PRO A 95 -18.76 4.80 -8.43
C PRO A 95 -19.78 3.73 -7.99
N LEU A 96 -20.32 3.92 -6.78
CA LEU A 96 -21.41 3.11 -6.23
C LEU A 96 -22.61 3.02 -7.19
#